data_AF-A0AAN0R3Q6-F1
#
_entry.id   AF-A0AAN0R3Q6-F1
#
_cell.length_a   1.000
_cell.length_b   1.000
_cell.length_c   1.000
_cell.angle_alpha   90.00
_cell.angle_beta   90.00
_cell.angle_gamma   90.00
#
_symmetry.space_group_name_H-M   'P 1'
#
loop_
_entity.id
_entity.type
_entity.pdbx_description
1 polymer ?
#
loop_
_entity_poly.entity_id
_entity_poly.type
_entity_poly.pdbx_seq_one_letter_code
_entity_poly.pdbx_strand_id
1 'polypeptide(L)'
;MSAEHPLIADLFEVDKRLTLKPVVDFNSYLRNAFGEGSCRCHRCSEGNDPSTYSHQHTFTLEGRQLHRRFASTAGSDVLQVLKKAWLSYTKADLPPIGVLDLTTLKTFTEPSLHARLLALLPASGLAREVDGQWMLQAQAD
;
A
#
# COMPACT_ATOMS: atom_id res chain seq x y z
N MET A 1 -13.95 -49.70 -6.16
CA MET A 1 -12.64 -49.03 -6.20
C MET A 1 -12.89 -47.56 -5.92
N SER A 2 -12.78 -47.14 -4.67
CA SER A 2 -12.94 -45.74 -4.29
C SER A 2 -11.63 -45.03 -4.57
N ALA A 3 -11.65 -44.06 -5.47
CA ALA A 3 -10.51 -43.19 -5.70
C ALA A 3 -10.32 -42.30 -4.47
N GLU A 4 -9.31 -42.63 -3.67
CA GLU A 4 -8.80 -41.77 -2.61
C GLU A 4 -8.28 -40.48 -3.28
N HIS A 5 -9.01 -39.38 -3.10
CA HIS A 5 -8.50 -38.06 -3.45
C HIS A 5 -7.27 -37.78 -2.57
N PRO A 6 -6.11 -37.40 -3.14
CA PRO A 6 -4.96 -37.07 -2.32
C PRO A 6 -5.24 -35.78 -1.54
N LEU A 7 -5.40 -35.90 -0.22
CA LEU A 7 -5.62 -34.81 0.75
C LEU A 7 -4.47 -33.78 0.83
N ILE A 8 -3.45 -33.91 -0.02
CA ILE A 8 -2.23 -33.07 -0.03
C ILE A 8 -2.32 -31.97 -1.11
N ALA A 9 -3.25 -32.06 -2.06
CA ALA A 9 -3.31 -31.14 -3.20
C ALA A 9 -3.73 -29.70 -2.83
N ASP A 10 -4.32 -29.47 -1.66
CA ASP A 10 -4.96 -28.19 -1.29
C ASP A 10 -4.12 -27.32 -0.34
N LEU A 11 -2.97 -27.81 0.15
CA LEU A 11 -2.15 -27.10 1.14
C LEU A 11 -1.22 -26.02 0.53
N PHE A 12 -1.07 -26.01 -0.80
CA PHE A 12 -0.20 -25.08 -1.53
C PHE A 12 -0.94 -24.31 -2.63
N GLU A 13 -2.28 -24.34 -2.66
CA GLU A 13 -3.03 -23.52 -3.59
C GLU A 13 -2.86 -22.04 -3.22
N VAL A 14 -1.88 -21.40 -3.85
CA VAL A 14 -1.73 -19.95 -3.82
C VAL A 14 -2.95 -19.36 -4.48
N ASP A 15 -3.66 -18.50 -3.75
CA ASP A 15 -4.84 -17.79 -4.24
C ASP A 15 -4.54 -17.17 -5.61
N LYS A 16 -5.15 -17.73 -6.66
CA LYS A 16 -4.91 -17.34 -8.06
C LYS A 16 -5.23 -15.87 -8.31
N ARG A 17 -6.01 -15.23 -7.42
CA ARG A 17 -6.29 -13.78 -7.50
C ARG A 17 -5.04 -12.94 -7.27
N LEU A 18 -4.04 -13.46 -6.56
CA LEU A 18 -2.79 -12.76 -6.29
C LEU A 18 -1.95 -12.54 -7.56
N THR A 19 -2.17 -13.33 -8.62
CA THR A 19 -1.49 -13.18 -9.90
C THR A 19 -2.24 -12.31 -10.90
N LEU A 20 -3.44 -11.80 -10.52
CA LEU A 20 -4.19 -10.89 -11.37
C LEU A 20 -3.41 -9.60 -11.58
N LYS A 21 -3.37 -9.13 -12.83
CA LYS A 21 -2.60 -7.93 -13.23
C LYS A 21 -2.79 -6.73 -12.30
N PRO A 22 -4.02 -6.34 -11.88
CA PRO A 22 -4.17 -5.20 -10.96
C PRO A 22 -3.50 -5.41 -9.58
N VAL A 23 -3.49 -6.63 -9.05
CA VAL A 23 -2.81 -6.96 -7.79
C VAL A 23 -1.29 -6.89 -7.95
N VAL A 24 -0.77 -7.45 -9.04
CA VAL A 24 0.67 -7.41 -9.37
C VAL A 24 1.13 -5.96 -9.60
N ASP A 25 0.34 -5.16 -10.32
CA ASP A 25 0.61 -3.76 -10.60
C ASP A 25 0.63 -2.94 -9.30
N PHE A 26 -0.28 -3.20 -8.36
CA PHE A 26 -0.32 -2.52 -7.05
C PHE A 26 0.92 -2.83 -6.19
N ASN A 27 1.35 -4.09 -6.11
CA ASN A 27 2.57 -4.45 -5.38
C ASN A 27 3.82 -3.84 -6.03
N SER A 28 3.88 -3.82 -7.36
CA SER A 28 4.94 -3.16 -8.12
C SER A 28 4.96 -1.65 -7.88
N TYR A 29 3.78 -1.01 -7.86
CA TYR A 29 3.63 0.39 -7.52
C TYR A 29 4.14 0.68 -6.10
N LEU A 30 3.78 -0.12 -5.10
CA LEU A 30 4.21 0.07 -3.71
C LEU A 30 5.73 -0.07 -3.54
N ARG A 31 6.34 -1.02 -4.26
CA ARG A 31 7.80 -1.16 -4.29
C ARG A 31 8.48 0.09 -4.85
N ASN A 32 7.88 0.67 -5.89
CA ASN A 32 8.41 1.83 -6.61
C ASN A 32 8.02 3.19 -6.00
N ALA A 33 7.08 3.22 -5.05
CA ALA A 33 6.64 4.43 -4.34
C ALA A 33 7.76 5.04 -3.46
N PHE A 34 8.79 4.26 -3.16
CA PHE A 34 9.93 4.67 -2.36
C PHE A 34 11.24 4.55 -3.15
N GLY A 35 12.08 5.58 -3.07
CA GLY A 35 13.47 5.56 -3.51
C GLY A 35 14.42 5.34 -2.34
N GLU A 36 15.69 5.08 -2.64
CA GLU A 36 16.72 4.86 -1.63
C GLU A 36 17.33 6.18 -1.12
N GLY A 37 17.75 6.18 0.15
CA GLY A 37 18.36 7.33 0.82
C GLY A 37 17.35 8.35 1.34
N SER A 38 17.87 9.45 1.91
CA SER A 38 17.07 10.57 2.40
C SER A 38 16.40 11.33 1.25
N CYS A 39 15.26 11.95 1.57
CA CYS A 39 14.57 12.84 0.64
C CYS A 39 15.45 14.05 0.28
N ARG A 40 15.49 14.38 -1.02
CA ARG A 40 16.26 15.51 -1.57
C ARG A 40 15.38 16.62 -2.17
N CYS A 41 14.12 16.72 -1.75
CA CYS A 41 13.27 17.81 -2.18
C CYS A 41 13.74 19.14 -1.54
N HIS A 42 13.45 20.28 -2.17
CA HIS A 42 13.88 21.61 -1.70
C HIS A 42 13.76 21.81 -0.17
N ARG A 43 12.59 21.48 0.42
CA ARG A 43 12.33 21.55 1.86
C ARG A 43 13.31 20.74 2.71
N CYS A 44 13.60 19.50 2.30
CA CYS A 44 14.52 18.63 3.03
C CYS A 44 15.98 19.05 2.82
N SER A 45 16.33 19.54 1.64
CA SER A 45 17.67 20.05 1.31
C SER A 45 18.03 21.29 2.13
N GLU A 46 17.05 22.14 2.42
CA GLU A 46 17.20 23.35 3.23
C GLU A 46 17.25 23.09 4.75
N GLY A 47 17.13 21.83 5.18
CA GLY A 47 17.19 21.48 6.60
C GLY A 47 15.96 21.92 7.41
N ASN A 48 14.81 22.17 6.74
CA ASN A 48 13.57 22.50 7.43
C ASN A 48 13.18 21.36 8.38
N ASP A 49 12.67 21.72 9.57
CA ASP A 49 12.24 20.76 10.58
C ASP A 49 11.17 19.80 10.01
N PRO A 50 11.40 18.48 10.00
CA PRO A 50 10.42 17.48 9.56
C PRO A 50 9.06 17.58 10.25
N SER A 51 9.00 18.15 11.47
CA SER A 51 7.75 18.39 12.20
C SER A 51 6.79 19.35 11.49
N THR A 52 7.31 20.18 10.58
CA THR A 52 6.54 21.17 9.81
C THR A 52 5.88 20.58 8.55
N TYR A 53 6.18 19.33 8.21
CA TYR A 53 5.64 18.69 7.03
C TYR A 53 4.29 18.04 7.33
N SER A 54 3.31 18.27 6.46
CA SER A 54 2.00 17.58 6.55
C SER A 54 2.13 16.07 6.43
N HIS A 55 3.18 15.59 5.75
CA HIS A 55 3.45 14.18 5.53
C HIS A 55 4.94 13.88 5.60
N GLN A 56 5.29 12.70 6.10
CA GLN A 56 6.69 12.27 6.20
C GLN A 56 7.32 12.06 4.82
N HIS A 57 8.59 12.45 4.67
CA HIS A 57 9.33 12.40 3.41
C HIS A 57 10.40 11.30 3.38
N THR A 58 11.03 11.03 4.53
CA THR A 58 12.11 10.05 4.72
C THR A 58 11.70 9.05 5.79
N PHE A 59 11.98 7.78 5.56
CA PHE A 59 11.55 6.65 6.38
C PHE A 59 12.73 5.71 6.64
N THR A 60 12.71 5.03 7.78
CA THR A 60 13.60 3.89 8.05
C THR A 60 12.77 2.61 7.95
N LEU A 61 12.87 1.91 6.84
CA LEU A 61 12.13 0.68 6.54
C LEU A 61 13.11 -0.39 6.12
N GLU A 62 12.88 -1.65 6.54
CA GLU A 62 13.73 -2.78 6.13
C GLU A 62 15.21 -2.59 6.54
N GLY A 63 15.48 -1.84 7.62
CA GLY A 63 16.84 -1.49 8.04
C GLY A 63 17.55 -0.48 7.11
N ARG A 64 16.83 0.12 6.16
CA ARG A 64 17.36 1.06 5.17
C ARG A 64 16.65 2.40 5.28
N GLN A 65 17.35 3.45 4.89
CA GLN A 65 16.73 4.77 4.72
C GLN A 65 16.13 4.86 3.33
N LEU A 66 14.84 5.20 3.25
CA LEU A 66 14.08 5.37 2.02
C LEU A 66 13.40 6.74 2.00
N HIS A 67 13.09 7.25 0.81
CA HIS A 67 12.30 8.47 0.63
C HIS A 67 11.07 8.22 -0.22
N ARG A 68 10.00 8.97 0.03
CA ARG A 68 8.79 8.95 -0.80
C ARG A 68 9.04 9.62 -2.16
N ARG A 69 8.55 9.00 -3.23
CA ARG A 69 8.55 9.61 -4.58
C ARG A 69 7.27 10.40 -4.82
N PHE A 70 7.31 11.70 -4.54
CA PHE A 70 6.11 12.57 -4.62
C PHE A 70 5.41 12.56 -5.98
N ALA A 71 6.16 12.46 -7.08
CA ALA A 71 5.65 12.49 -8.44
C ALA A 71 4.64 11.37 -8.77
N SER A 72 4.57 10.33 -7.94
CA SER A 72 3.70 9.18 -8.17
C SER A 72 2.95 8.74 -6.93
N THR A 73 2.90 9.56 -5.87
CA THR A 73 2.34 9.13 -4.57
C THR A 73 1.34 10.12 -4.00
N ALA A 74 0.71 10.95 -4.84
CA ALA A 74 -0.48 11.68 -4.39
C ALA A 74 -1.55 10.68 -3.93
N GLY A 75 -2.36 11.03 -2.93
CA GLY A 75 -3.35 10.09 -2.41
C GLY A 75 -4.38 9.64 -3.47
N SER A 76 -4.69 10.50 -4.45
CA SER A 76 -5.49 10.15 -5.63
C SER A 76 -4.82 9.08 -6.51
N ASP A 77 -3.53 9.19 -6.81
CA ASP A 77 -2.76 8.17 -7.54
C ASP A 77 -2.79 6.82 -6.81
N VAL A 78 -2.52 6.84 -5.49
CA VAL A 78 -2.54 5.63 -4.66
C VAL A 78 -3.94 5.01 -4.66
N LEU A 79 -5.00 5.83 -4.49
CA LEU A 79 -6.39 5.38 -4.49
C LEU A 79 -6.76 4.73 -5.83
N GLN A 80 -6.35 5.30 -6.96
CA GLN A 80 -6.66 4.77 -8.28
C GLN A 80 -6.06 3.38 -8.51
N VAL A 81 -4.80 3.17 -8.13
CA VAL A 81 -4.15 1.86 -8.26
C VAL A 81 -4.75 0.87 -7.26
N LEU A 82 -4.99 1.30 -6.02
CA LEU A 82 -5.60 0.48 -4.97
C LEU A 82 -7.01 0.01 -5.34
N LYS A 83 -7.88 0.88 -5.86
CA LYS A 83 -9.25 0.53 -6.28
C LYS A 83 -9.27 -0.62 -7.29
N LYS A 84 -8.35 -0.60 -8.26
CA LYS A 84 -8.25 -1.66 -9.29
C LYS A 84 -7.83 -2.99 -8.68
N ALA A 85 -6.82 -2.98 -7.81
CA ALA A 85 -6.38 -4.20 -7.11
C ALA A 85 -7.50 -4.75 -6.21
N TRP A 86 -8.12 -3.87 -5.43
CA TRP A 86 -9.22 -4.21 -4.52
C TRP A 86 -10.39 -4.85 -5.25
N LEU A 87 -10.89 -4.22 -6.31
CA LEU A 87 -11.98 -4.74 -7.14
C LEU A 87 -11.63 -6.10 -7.75
N SER A 88 -10.39 -6.24 -8.25
CA SER A 88 -9.96 -7.50 -8.87
C SER A 88 -9.90 -8.66 -7.87
N TYR A 89 -9.51 -8.38 -6.62
CA TYR A 89 -9.34 -9.36 -5.55
C TYR A 89 -10.65 -9.70 -4.82
N THR A 90 -11.41 -8.67 -4.42
CA THR A 90 -12.62 -8.81 -3.58
C THR A 90 -13.91 -8.95 -4.40
N LYS A 91 -13.89 -8.55 -5.67
CA LYS A 91 -15.08 -8.40 -6.52
C LYS A 91 -16.09 -7.35 -6.02
N ALA A 92 -15.64 -6.45 -5.16
CA ALA A 92 -16.42 -5.32 -4.65
C ALA A 92 -15.66 -4.01 -4.86
N ASP A 93 -16.38 -2.90 -4.95
CA ASP A 93 -15.76 -1.57 -5.00
C ASP A 93 -15.18 -1.16 -3.65
N LEU A 94 -14.03 -0.50 -3.66
CA LEU A 94 -13.48 0.15 -2.48
C LEU A 94 -14.16 1.52 -2.29
N PRO A 95 -14.85 1.76 -1.15
CA PRO A 95 -15.39 3.07 -0.85
C PRO A 95 -14.29 4.15 -0.88
N PRO A 96 -14.55 5.34 -1.44
CA PRO A 96 -13.52 6.39 -1.53
C PRO A 96 -13.21 7.04 -0.18
N ILE A 97 -14.07 6.85 0.83
CA ILE A 97 -13.97 7.41 2.17
C ILE A 97 -14.53 6.40 3.17
N GLY A 98 -14.01 6.41 4.40
CA GLY A 98 -14.50 5.55 5.48
C GLY A 98 -13.46 4.53 5.93
N VAL A 99 -13.89 3.50 6.65
CA VAL A 99 -12.99 2.50 7.24
C VAL A 99 -12.27 1.72 6.14
N LEU A 100 -10.95 1.71 6.19
CA LEU A 100 -10.09 0.86 5.37
C LEU A 100 -9.90 -0.48 6.08
N ASP A 101 -10.43 -1.55 5.49
CA ASP A 101 -10.14 -2.90 5.97
C ASP A 101 -8.71 -3.31 5.59
N LEU A 102 -7.79 -3.03 6.51
CA LEU A 102 -6.38 -3.38 6.41
C LEU A 102 -6.13 -4.89 6.36
N THR A 103 -7.04 -5.70 6.90
CA THR A 103 -6.89 -7.16 6.89
C THR A 103 -6.99 -7.63 5.45
N THR A 104 -8.07 -7.25 4.76
CA THR A 104 -8.26 -7.57 3.34
C THR A 104 -7.14 -6.98 2.47
N LEU A 105 -6.75 -5.73 2.72
CA LEU A 105 -5.67 -5.08 1.98
C LEU A 105 -4.34 -5.85 2.08
N LYS A 106 -3.98 -6.32 3.29
CA LYS A 106 -2.76 -7.09 3.51
C LYS A 106 -2.79 -8.46 2.85
N THR A 107 -3.97 -9.07 2.65
CA THR A 107 -4.09 -10.39 2.01
C THR A 107 -3.57 -10.39 0.57
N PHE A 108 -3.77 -9.30 -0.19
CA PHE A 108 -3.26 -9.17 -1.56
C PHE A 108 -2.01 -8.29 -1.70
N THR A 109 -1.45 -7.85 -0.58
CA THR A 109 -0.16 -7.15 -0.53
C THR A 109 0.94 -8.12 -0.13
N GLU A 110 2.04 -8.16 -0.86
CA GLU A 110 3.21 -8.97 -0.52
C GLU A 110 3.67 -8.68 0.93
N PRO A 111 3.93 -9.72 1.76
CA PRO A 111 4.31 -9.52 3.17
C PRO A 111 5.50 -8.59 3.38
N SER A 112 6.50 -8.66 2.49
CA SER A 112 7.68 -7.79 2.51
C SER A 112 7.34 -6.30 2.32
N LEU A 113 6.20 -5.98 1.72
CA LEU A 113 5.77 -4.62 1.44
C LEU A 113 4.80 -4.07 2.50
N HIS A 114 4.39 -4.84 3.51
CA HIS A 114 3.43 -4.38 4.52
C HIS A 114 3.90 -3.13 5.27
N ALA A 115 5.19 -3.04 5.60
CA ALA A 115 5.75 -1.86 6.24
C ALA A 115 5.71 -0.63 5.32
N ARG A 116 5.99 -0.81 4.02
CA ARG A 116 5.88 0.24 3.01
C ARG A 116 4.44 0.69 2.81
N LEU A 117 3.49 -0.25 2.83
CA LEU A 117 2.07 0.06 2.74
C LEU A 117 1.64 0.98 3.87
N LEU A 118 1.93 0.59 5.12
CA LEU A 118 1.56 1.37 6.30
C LEU A 118 2.23 2.74 6.32
N ALA A 119 3.45 2.86 5.81
CA ALA A 119 4.13 4.15 5.66
C ALA A 119 3.50 5.02 4.55
N LEU A 120 3.10 4.42 3.42
CA LEU A 120 2.56 5.14 2.27
C LEU A 120 1.15 5.69 2.52
N LEU A 121 0.31 4.97 3.24
CA LEU A 121 -1.08 5.37 3.51
C LEU A 121 -1.20 6.80 4.10
N PRO A 122 -0.55 7.13 5.24
CA PRO A 122 -0.57 8.47 5.80
C PRO A 122 0.35 9.43 5.05
N ALA A 123 1.45 8.94 4.47
CA ALA A 123 2.38 9.80 3.74
C ALA A 123 1.78 10.34 2.44
N SER A 124 0.90 9.59 1.78
CA SER A 124 0.19 10.04 0.57
C SER A 124 -1.03 10.91 0.87
N GLY A 125 -1.49 10.93 2.13
CA GLY A 125 -2.77 11.52 2.52
C GLY A 125 -3.98 10.64 2.19
N LEU A 126 -3.77 9.41 1.70
CA LEU A 126 -4.85 8.50 1.35
C LEU A 126 -5.64 8.05 2.58
N ALA A 127 -4.95 7.66 3.65
CA ALA A 127 -5.60 7.19 4.87
C ALA A 127 -4.84 7.67 6.11
N ARG A 128 -5.57 7.81 7.21
CA ARG A 128 -4.99 8.11 8.54
C ARG A 128 -5.59 7.18 9.58
N GLU A 129 -4.86 6.97 10.65
CA GLU A 129 -5.36 6.25 11.81
C GLU A 129 -6.18 7.20 12.71
N VAL A 130 -7.39 6.78 13.08
CA VAL A 130 -8.31 7.47 14.00
C VAL A 130 -8.85 6.41 14.95
N ASP A 131 -8.62 6.58 16.25
CA ASP A 131 -9.09 5.66 17.31
C ASP A 131 -8.73 4.19 17.06
N GLY A 132 -7.52 3.93 16.52
CA GLY A 132 -7.04 2.58 16.19
C GLY A 132 -7.60 1.99 14.89
N GLN A 133 -8.38 2.75 14.13
CA GLN A 133 -8.91 2.34 12.83
C GLN A 133 -8.31 3.17 11.70
N TRP A 134 -8.02 2.51 10.58
CA TRP A 134 -7.55 3.20 9.38
C TRP A 134 -8.74 3.75 8.60
N MET A 135 -8.70 5.04 8.30
CA MET A 135 -9.77 5.77 7.63
C MET A 135 -9.27 6.33 6.31
N LEU A 136 -9.85 5.90 5.19
CA LEU A 136 -9.70 6.57 3.90
C LEU A 136 -10.21 8.00 3.99
N GLN A 137 -9.43 8.94 3.47
CA GLN A 137 -9.76 10.36 3.41
C GLN A 137 -10.35 10.71 2.04
N ALA A 138 -11.20 11.73 2.00
CA ALA A 138 -11.59 12.33 0.74
C ALA A 138 -10.34 12.82 0.00
N GLN A 139 -10.20 12.42 -1.27
CA GLN A 139 -9.11 12.88 -2.12
C GLN A 139 -9.58 14.11 -2.88
N ALA A 140 -8.73 15.12 -2.99
CA ALA A 140 -8.98 16.25 -3.89
C ALA A 140 -8.87 15.75 -5.34
N ASP A 141 -9.80 16.20 -6.19
CA ASP A 141 -9.79 15.94 -7.64
C ASP A 141 -8.62 16.67 -8.33
#